data_AF-A0A5A7WLY3-F1
#
_entry.id   AF-A0A5A7WLY3-F1
#
_cell.length_a   1.000
_cell.length_b   1.000
_cell.length_c   1.000
_cell.angle_alpha   90.00
_cell.angle_beta   90.00
_cell.angle_gamma   90.00
#
_symmetry.space_group_name_H-M   'P 1'
#
loop_
_entity.id
_entity.type
_entity.pdbx_description
1 polymer ?
#
loop_
_entity_poly.entity_id
_entity_poly.type
_entity_poly.pdbx_seq_one_letter_code
_entity_poly.pdbx_strand_id
1 'polypeptide(L)'
;MSTDTTSFAPRVSPKERLDELFVEIGELTGQRNAIDGRLVEIVAEIDRDGLAGMTGARSIPALVAWKTGVSPKNAETIATVAHRLPEFPRCAAGMREGRFSLDQV
;
A
#
# COMPACT_ATOMS: atom_id res chain seq x y z
N MET A 1 -31.81 -18.74 -44.18
CA MET A 1 -30.74 -17.72 -44.21
C MET A 1 -30.69 -17.10 -42.82
N SER A 2 -29.66 -17.42 -42.02
CA SER A 2 -29.41 -16.73 -40.75
C SER A 2 -28.43 -15.60 -41.01
N THR A 3 -28.86 -14.37 -40.74
CA THR A 3 -28.01 -13.19 -40.72
C THR A 3 -27.17 -13.21 -39.45
N ASP A 4 -25.90 -13.59 -39.57
CA ASP A 4 -24.90 -13.31 -38.55
C ASP A 4 -24.78 -11.80 -38.40
N THR A 5 -25.21 -11.31 -37.25
CA THR A 5 -25.06 -9.90 -36.88
C THR A 5 -23.65 -9.77 -36.36
N THR A 6 -22.72 -9.32 -37.20
CA THR A 6 -21.38 -8.93 -36.77
C THR A 6 -21.51 -7.81 -35.75
N SER A 7 -21.27 -8.13 -34.49
CA SER A 7 -21.21 -7.16 -33.40
C SER A 7 -20.09 -6.16 -33.69
N PHE A 8 -20.46 -4.97 -34.13
CA PHE A 8 -19.57 -3.81 -34.16
C PHE A 8 -19.49 -3.24 -32.74
N ALA A 9 -18.75 -3.91 -31.86
CA ALA A 9 -18.29 -3.24 -30.66
C ALA A 9 -17.31 -2.13 -31.10
N PRO A 10 -17.56 -0.85 -30.78
CA PRO A 10 -16.64 0.21 -31.13
C PRO A 10 -15.29 -0.07 -30.44
N ARG A 11 -14.21 -0.04 -31.22
CA ARG A 11 -12.85 -0.19 -30.68
C ARG A 11 -12.52 1.07 -29.88
N VAL A 12 -12.26 0.90 -28.59
CA VAL A 12 -11.79 1.96 -27.68
C VAL A 12 -10.55 2.62 -28.29
N SER A 13 -10.56 3.95 -28.40
CA SER A 13 -9.41 4.69 -28.91
C SER A 13 -8.23 4.60 -27.93
N PRO A 14 -6.97 4.78 -28.39
CA PRO A 14 -5.81 4.78 -27.49
C PRO A 14 -5.93 5.78 -26.34
N LYS A 15 -6.60 6.91 -26.55
CA LYS A 15 -6.85 7.92 -25.52
C LYS A 15 -7.82 7.43 -24.46
N GLU A 16 -8.96 6.89 -24.86
CA GLU A 16 -9.95 6.33 -23.93
C GLU A 16 -9.34 5.16 -23.14
N ARG A 17 -8.52 4.33 -23.78
CA ARG A 17 -7.82 3.24 -23.07
C ARG A 17 -6.82 3.76 -22.05
N LEU A 18 -6.13 4.86 -22.34
CA LEU A 18 -5.22 5.50 -21.37
C LEU A 18 -5.99 6.05 -20.17
N ASP A 19 -7.14 6.68 -20.39
CA ASP A 19 -7.98 7.21 -19.32
C ASP A 19 -8.48 6.08 -18.39
N GLU A 20 -8.92 4.94 -18.96
CA GLU A 20 -9.26 3.73 -18.18
C GLU A 20 -8.09 3.23 -17.33
N LEU A 21 -6.88 3.14 -17.92
CA LEU A 21 -5.68 2.71 -17.21
C LEU A 21 -5.29 3.66 -16.07
N PHE A 22 -5.52 4.96 -16.22
CA PHE A 22 -5.27 5.92 -15.14
C PHE A 22 -6.24 5.75 -13.98
N VAL A 23 -7.51 5.45 -14.26
CA VAL A 23 -8.48 5.10 -13.20
C VAL A 23 -8.02 3.85 -12.46
N GLU A 24 -7.63 2.79 -13.19
CA GLU A 24 -7.14 1.54 -12.60
C GLU A 24 -5.87 1.75 -11.75
N ILE A 25 -4.92 2.56 -12.23
CA ILE A 25 -3.73 2.94 -11.45
C ILE A 25 -4.12 3.64 -10.14
N GLY A 26 -5.10 4.54 -10.19
CA GLY A 26 -5.59 5.25 -9.01
C GLY A 26 -6.20 4.31 -7.97
N GLU A 27 -7.04 3.38 -8.41
CA GLU A 27 -7.66 2.36 -7.56
C GLU A 27 -6.61 1.45 -6.91
N LEU A 28 -5.68 0.90 -7.71
CA LEU A 28 -4.60 0.06 -7.21
C LEU A 28 -3.68 0.81 -6.26
N THR A 29 -3.41 2.09 -6.51
CA THR A 29 -2.60 2.93 -5.62
C THR A 29 -3.31 3.16 -4.29
N GLY A 30 -4.62 3.44 -4.30
CA GLY A 30 -5.42 3.56 -3.08
C GLY A 30 -5.40 2.28 -2.25
N GLN A 31 -5.53 1.12 -2.90
CA GLN A 31 -5.42 -0.18 -2.25
C GLN A 31 -4.03 -0.40 -1.64
N ARG A 32 -2.96 -0.11 -2.39
CA ARG A 32 -1.57 -0.21 -1.89
C ARG A 32 -1.35 0.67 -0.67
N ASN A 33 -1.82 1.91 -0.71
CA ASN A 33 -1.72 2.85 0.40
C ASN A 33 -2.44 2.34 1.66
N ALA A 34 -3.63 1.75 1.50
CA ALA A 34 -4.37 1.14 2.60
C ALA A 34 -3.64 -0.07 3.19
N ILE A 35 -3.02 -0.90 2.34
CA ILE A 35 -2.19 -2.04 2.75
C ILE A 35 -0.96 -1.55 3.53
N ASP A 36 -0.26 -0.53 3.03
CA ASP A 36 0.90 0.07 3.72
C ASP A 36 0.50 0.66 5.07
N GLY A 37 -0.65 1.33 5.15
CA GLY A 37 -1.22 1.83 6.40
C GLY A 37 -1.47 0.71 7.41
N ARG A 38 -2.06 -0.41 6.97
CA ARG A 38 -2.27 -1.57 7.83
C ARG A 38 -0.96 -2.22 8.27
N LEU A 39 0.03 -2.28 7.40
CA LEU A 39 1.35 -2.81 7.73
C LEU A 39 2.02 -1.96 8.82
N VAL A 40 1.95 -0.63 8.70
CA VAL A 40 2.46 0.32 9.70
C VAL A 40 1.80 0.11 11.07
N GLU A 41 0.48 -0.10 11.13
CA GLU A 41 -0.22 -0.42 12.39
C GLU A 41 0.27 -1.70 13.04
N ILE A 42 0.45 -2.77 12.25
CA ILE A 42 0.96 -4.06 12.74
C ILE A 42 2.39 -3.88 13.28
N VAL A 43 3.23 -3.14 12.57
CA VAL A 43 4.61 -2.87 13.01
C VAL A 43 4.62 -2.01 14.28
N ALA A 44 3.71 -1.05 14.41
CA ALA A 44 3.59 -0.21 15.60
C ALA A 44 3.18 -1.02 16.83
N GLU A 45 2.30 -2.01 16.67
CA GLU A 45 1.95 -2.96 17.72
C GLU A 45 3.14 -3.84 18.11
N ILE A 46 3.84 -4.41 17.13
CA ILE A 46 5.03 -5.23 17.38
C ILE A 46 6.11 -4.45 18.15
N ASP A 47 6.38 -3.20 17.78
CA ASP A 47 7.38 -2.34 18.42
C ASP A 47 6.96 -1.98 19.84
N ARG A 48 5.76 -1.41 20.01
CA ARG A 48 5.23 -0.96 21.30
C ARG A 48 5.17 -2.08 22.33
N ASP A 49 4.74 -3.27 21.91
CA ASP A 49 4.53 -4.40 22.81
C ASP A 49 5.79 -5.28 22.93
N GLY A 50 6.91 -4.89 22.30
CA GLY A 50 8.20 -5.56 22.40
C GLY A 50 8.26 -6.96 21.75
N LEU A 51 7.32 -7.27 20.87
CA LEU A 51 7.09 -8.62 20.34
C LEU A 51 8.20 -9.08 19.38
N ALA A 52 8.97 -8.15 18.81
CA ALA A 52 10.06 -8.46 17.89
C ALA A 52 11.12 -9.39 18.53
N GLY A 53 11.30 -9.36 19.84
CA GLY A 53 12.22 -10.23 20.57
C GLY A 53 11.95 -11.73 20.38
N MET A 54 10.70 -12.12 20.10
CA MET A 54 10.31 -13.52 19.86
C MET A 54 10.79 -14.05 18.51
N THR A 55 11.23 -13.16 17.61
CA THR A 55 11.58 -13.50 16.23
C THR A 55 13.09 -13.69 16.01
N GLY A 56 13.92 -13.24 16.96
CA GLY A 56 15.37 -13.15 16.80
C GLY A 56 15.85 -12.03 15.87
N ALA A 57 14.95 -11.16 15.38
CA ALA A 57 15.34 -10.00 14.58
C ALA A 57 16.17 -9.01 15.41
N ARG A 58 17.25 -8.49 14.82
CA ARG A 58 18.16 -7.52 15.47
C ARG A 58 17.59 -6.11 15.63
N SER A 59 16.53 -5.78 14.91
CA SER A 59 15.83 -4.48 14.95
C SER A 59 14.47 -4.56 14.24
N ILE A 60 13.59 -3.58 14.48
CA ILE A 60 12.30 -3.47 13.79
C ILE A 60 12.47 -3.32 12.26
N PRO A 61 13.33 -2.43 11.73
CA PRO A 61 13.55 -2.38 10.27
C PRO A 61 14.05 -3.71 9.69
N ALA A 62 14.91 -4.44 10.42
CA ALA A 62 15.37 -5.75 9.96
C ALA A 62 14.23 -6.79 9.93
N LEU A 63 13.34 -6.77 10.92
CA LEU A 63 12.14 -7.59 10.94
C LEU A 63 11.22 -7.26 9.76
N VAL A 64 10.96 -5.98 9.52
CA VAL A 64 10.09 -5.52 8.42
C VAL A 64 10.67 -5.95 7.07
N ALA A 65 11.94 -5.63 6.79
CA ALA A 65 12.60 -6.02 5.54
C ALA A 65 12.52 -7.53 5.29
N TRP A 66 12.73 -8.35 6.32
CA TRP A 66 12.62 -9.80 6.24
C TRP A 66 11.19 -10.27 5.95
N LYS A 67 10.20 -9.76 6.69
CA LYS A 67 8.82 -10.24 6.60
C LYS A 67 8.06 -9.76 5.37
N THR A 68 8.43 -8.60 4.82
CA THR A 68 7.70 -7.99 3.71
C THR A 68 8.49 -7.97 2.41
N GLY A 69 9.78 -8.33 2.42
CA GLY A 69 10.63 -8.38 1.23
C GLY A 69 10.97 -7.00 0.65
N VAL A 70 10.70 -5.91 1.37
CA VAL A 70 11.04 -4.55 0.93
C VAL A 70 12.52 -4.24 1.13
N SER A 71 13.02 -3.22 0.44
CA SER A 71 14.40 -2.76 0.62
C SER A 71 14.64 -2.28 2.07
N PRO A 72 15.91 -2.32 2.56
CA PRO A 72 16.23 -1.82 3.90
C PRO A 72 15.77 -0.38 4.12
N LYS A 73 15.96 0.49 3.13
CA LYS A 73 15.51 1.89 3.17
C LYS A 73 14.00 1.99 3.35
N ASN A 74 13.21 1.19 2.63
CA ASN A 74 11.76 1.22 2.77
C ASN A 74 11.30 0.66 4.13
N ALA A 75 11.99 -0.37 4.62
CA ALA A 75 11.73 -0.92 5.95
C ALA A 75 12.01 0.09 7.08
N GLU A 76 13.07 0.91 6.93
CA GLU A 76 13.36 2.03 7.82
C GLU A 76 12.23 3.07 7.82
N THR A 77 11.71 3.44 6.65
CA THR A 77 10.56 4.36 6.56
C THR A 77 9.34 3.79 7.28
N ILE A 78 8.97 2.52 7.00
CA ILE A 78 7.82 1.87 7.64
C ILE A 78 7.99 1.84 9.16
N ALA A 79 9.15 1.45 9.66
CA ALA A 79 9.43 1.40 11.09
C ALA A 79 9.38 2.80 11.74
N THR A 80 9.88 3.82 11.05
CA THR A 80 9.86 5.21 11.53
C THR A 80 8.44 5.73 11.64
N VAL A 81 7.61 5.51 10.62
CA VAL A 81 6.20 5.91 10.63
C VAL A 81 5.44 5.13 11.71
N ALA A 82 5.68 3.83 11.85
CA ALA A 82 5.06 2.99 12.87
C ALA A 82 5.36 3.47 14.30
N HIS A 83 6.62 3.81 14.58
CA HIS A 83 7.04 4.32 15.88
C HIS A 83 6.32 5.62 16.27
N ARG A 84 6.08 6.49 15.28
CA ARG A 84 5.45 7.81 15.46
C ARG A 84 3.96 7.83 15.17
N LEU A 85 3.36 6.69 14.83
CA LEU A 85 1.96 6.59 14.41
C LEU A 85 0.99 7.23 15.42
N PRO A 86 1.16 7.09 16.76
CA PRO A 86 0.27 7.71 17.75
C PRO A 86 0.33 9.25 17.75
N GLU A 87 1.42 9.86 17.26
CA GLU A 87 1.59 11.31 17.20
C GLU A 87 0.74 11.95 16.08
N PHE A 88 0.37 11.17 15.05
CA PHE A 88 -0.29 11.67 13.84
C PHE A 88 -1.58 10.92 13.50
N PRO A 89 -2.62 10.98 14.35
CA PRO A 89 -3.84 10.18 14.19
C PRO A 89 -4.59 10.46 12.88
N ARG A 90 -4.50 11.68 12.34
CA ARG A 90 -5.10 12.05 11.04
C ARG A 90 -4.35 11.44 9.86
N CYS A 91 -3.02 11.35 9.93
CA CYS A 91 -2.21 10.68 8.91
C CYS A 91 -2.49 9.18 8.93
N ALA A 92 -2.51 8.57 10.13
CA ALA A 92 -2.86 7.17 10.30
C ALA A 92 -4.25 6.82 9.70
N ALA A 93 -5.26 7.67 9.96
CA ALA A 93 -6.58 7.50 9.35
C ALA A 93 -6.55 7.63 7.82
N GLY A 94 -5.83 8.63 7.29
CA GLY A 94 -5.71 8.80 5.84
C GLY A 94 -4.98 7.65 5.14
N MET A 95 -3.96 7.06 5.76
CA MET A 95 -3.30 5.87 5.24
C MET A 95 -4.26 4.68 5.21
N ARG A 96 -5.00 4.44 6.30
CA ARG A 96 -6.00 3.34 6.37
C ARG A 96 -7.08 3.46 5.31
N GLU A 97 -7.48 4.68 4.98
CA GLU A 97 -8.46 4.97 3.94
C GLU A 97 -7.85 4.97 2.52
N GLY A 98 -6.55 4.69 2.38
CA GLY A 98 -5.84 4.69 1.09
C GLY A 98 -5.56 6.09 0.51
N ARG A 99 -5.87 7.15 1.26
CA ARG A 99 -5.73 8.55 0.83
C ARG A 99 -4.30 9.05 0.79
N PHE A 100 -3.42 8.49 1.62
CA PHE A 100 -2.00 8.86 1.70
C PHE A 100 -1.11 7.65 1.51
N SER A 101 -0.07 7.78 0.67
CA SER A 101 1.00 6.79 0.60
C SER A 101 1.97 6.96 1.78
N LEU A 102 2.79 5.94 2.01
CA LEU A 102 3.88 5.98 3.00
C LEU A 102 4.85 7.14 2.75
N ASP A 103 5.10 7.50 1.49
CA ASP A 103 6.02 8.59 1.11
C ASP A 103 5.46 10.01 1.39
N GLN A 104 4.17 10.12 1.68
CA GLN A 104 3.49 11.40 1.96
C GLN A 104 3.38 11.71 3.45
N VAL A 105 3.71 10.75 4.33
CA VAL A 105 3.55 10.81 5.79
C VAL A 105 4.92 10.85 6.45
#